data_AF-A5HHJ9-F1
#
_entry.id   AF-A5HHJ9-F1
#
_cell.length_a   1.000
_cell.length_b   1.000
_cell.length_c   1.000
_cell.angle_alpha   90.00
_cell.angle_beta   90.00
_cell.angle_gamma   90.00
#
_symmetry.space_group_name_H-M   'P 1'
#
loop_
_entity.id
_entity.type
_entity.pdbx_description
1 polymer ?
#
loop_
_entity_poly.entity_id
_entity_poly.type
_entity_poly.pdbx_seq_one_letter_code
_entity_poly.pdbx_strand_id
1 'polypeptide(L)' 'NQGVFERLVNLKELHLYRNQMKALPAGVFDKLTPLTHLNLERNQLTTIP' A
#
# COMPACT_ATOMS: atom_id res chain seq x y z
N ASN A 1 -3.79 14.63 -10.01
CA ASN A 1 -3.07 13.34 -10.02
C ASN A 1 -3.82 12.39 -9.12
N GLN A 2 -4.36 11.31 -9.68
CA GLN A 2 -4.96 10.25 -8.87
C GLN A 2 -3.85 9.37 -8.29
N GLY A 3 -3.98 9.00 -7.01
CA GLY A 3 -3.05 8.07 -6.37
C GLY A 3 -3.07 6.72 -7.08
N VAL A 4 -1.94 6.01 -7.11
CA VAL A 4 -1.78 4.76 -7.88
C VAL A 4 -2.82 3.69 -7.52
N PHE A 5 -3.33 3.69 -6.30
CA PHE A 5 -4.34 2.74 -5.82
C PHE A 5 -5.75 3.34 -5.67
N GLU A 6 -5.96 4.60 -6.04
CA GLU A 6 -7.20 5.34 -5.73
C GLU A 6 -8.45 4.70 -6.34
N ARG A 7 -8.32 4.03 -7.49
CA ARG A 7 -9.43 3.38 -8.20
C ARG A 7 -9.65 1.92 -7.77
N LEU A 8 -8.76 1.35 -6.95
CA LEU A 8 -8.86 -0.03 -6.51
C LEU A 8 -9.79 -0.17 -5.30
N VAL A 9 -10.94 0.49 -5.35
CA VAL A 9 -11.88 0.64 -4.22
C VAL A 9 -12.51 -0.67 -3.74
N ASN A 10 -12.35 -1.76 -4.48
CA ASN A 10 -12.83 -3.10 -4.13
C ASN A 10 -11.69 -4.08 -3.79
N LEU A 11 -10.44 -3.61 -3.71
CA LEU A 11 -9.29 -4.46 -3.45
C LEU A 11 -9.31 -4.97 -2.01
N LYS A 12 -9.24 -6.30 -1.85
CA LYS A 12 -9.19 -6.97 -0.54
C LYS A 12 -7.79 -7.32 -0.10
N GLU A 13 -6.88 -7.55 -1.06
CA GLU A 13 -5.50 -7.92 -0.77
C GLU A 13 -4.53 -7.15 -1.65
N LEU A 14 -3.48 -6.62 -1.03
CA LEU A 14 -2.39 -5.91 -1.69
C LEU A 14 -1.06 -6.50 -1.26
N HIS A 15 -0.35 -7.11 -2.21
CA HIS A 15 0.92 -7.77 -1.99
C HIS A 15 2.05 -6.98 -2.66
N LEU A 16 2.90 -6.35 -1.85
CA LEU A 16 4.06 -5.56 -2.27
C LEU A 16 5.37 -6.09 -1.64
N TYR A 17 5.36 -7.34 -1.19
CA TYR A 17 6.49 -7.98 -0.53
C TYR A 17 7.69 -8.15 -1.47
N ARG A 18 8.91 -8.20 -0.91
CA ARG A 18 10.19 -8.35 -1.65
C ARG A 18 10.44 -7.25 -2.68
N ASN A 19 10.12 -6.01 -2.34
CA ASN A 19 10.46 -4.83 -3.12
C ASN A 19 11.54 -3.99 -2.43
N GLN A 20 11.87 -2.83 -3.01
CA GLN A 20 12.89 -1.92 -2.49
C GLN A 20 12.28 -0.61 -1.97
N MET A 21 11.02 -0.65 -1.51
CA MET A 21 10.33 0.55 -1.04
C MET A 21 10.99 1.06 0.24
N LYS A 22 11.34 2.36 0.25
CA LYS A 22 11.96 3.04 1.41
C LYS A 22 10.97 3.88 2.22
N ALA A 23 9.90 4.31 1.57
CA ALA A 23 8.82 5.07 2.19
C ALA A 23 7.51 4.76 1.49
N LEU A 24 6.41 5.03 2.18
CA LEU A 24 5.06 5.01 1.64
C LEU A 24 4.52 6.44 1.68
N PRO A 25 3.96 6.98 0.58
CA PRO A 25 3.30 8.26 0.63
C PRO A 25 2.15 8.25 1.65
N ALA A 26 1.97 9.35 2.38
CA ALA A 26 0.83 9.50 3.29
C ALA A 26 -0.48 9.32 2.52
N GLY A 27 -1.40 8.55 3.09
CA GLY A 27 -2.72 8.30 2.51
C GLY A 27 -2.73 7.44 1.24
N VAL A 28 -1.61 6.79 0.87
CA VAL A 28 -1.53 5.97 -0.35
C VAL A 28 -2.55 4.82 -0.38
N PHE A 29 -3.08 4.42 0.78
CA PHE A 29 -4.07 3.35 0.93
C PHE A 29 -5.47 3.84 1.34
N ASP A 30 -5.73 5.15 1.45
CA ASP A 30 -6.97 5.69 2.04
C ASP A 30 -8.26 5.26 1.32
N LYS A 31 -8.16 4.96 0.02
CA LYS A 31 -9.31 4.50 -0.79
C LYS A 31 -9.50 2.98 -0.78
N LEU A 32 -8.58 2.23 -0.19
CA LEU A 32 -8.63 0.77 -0.09
C LEU A 32 -9.46 0.35 1.14
N THR A 33 -10.66 0.91 1.30
CA THR A 33 -11.51 0.66 2.48
C THR A 33 -11.89 -0.82 2.69
N PRO A 34 -11.98 -1.69 1.66
CA PRO A 34 -12.22 -3.13 1.87
C PRO A 34 -10.95 -3.96 2.04
N LEU A 35 -9.76 -3.35 2.09
CA LEU A 35 -8.50 -4.06 2.20
C LEU A 35 -8.40 -4.77 3.54
N THR A 36 -8.26 -6.09 3.51
CA THR A 36 -8.11 -6.93 4.70
C THR A 36 -6.70 -7.48 4.85
N HIS A 37 -5.92 -7.51 3.76
CA HIS A 37 -4.54 -7.98 3.78
C HIS A 37 -3.60 -7.04 3.03
N LEU A 38 -2.56 -6.58 3.72
CA LEU A 38 -1.48 -5.78 3.15
C LEU A 38 -0.15 -6.45 3.49
N ASN A 39 0.57 -6.93 2.47
CA ASN A 39 1.88 -7.53 2.66
C ASN A 39 3.00 -6.60 2.16
N LEU A 40 3.77 -6.06 3.11
CA LEU A 40 4.93 -5.18 2.87
C LEU A 40 6.26 -5.83 3.26
N GLU A 41 6.27 -7.13 3.59
CA GLU A 41 7.46 -7.84 4.08
C GLU A 41 8.64 -7.71 3.10
N ARG A 42 9.87 -7.66 3.64
CA ARG A 42 11.12 -7.59 2.84
C ARG A 42 11.15 -6.36 1.93
N ASN A 43 10.72 -5.21 2.46
CA ASN A 43 11.03 -3.89 1.93
C ASN A 43 12.09 -3.19 2.80
N GLN A 44 12.40 -1.93 2.50
CA GLN A 44 13.36 -1.09 3.23
C GLN A 44 12.64 0.04 3.97
N LEU A 45 11.39 -0.20 4.38
CA LEU A 45 10.56 0.78 5.07
C LEU A 45 11.11 1.00 6.48
N THR A 46 11.48 2.25 6.79
CA THR A 46 11.90 2.65 8.14
C THR A 46 10.75 3.21 8.97
N THR A 47 9.68 3.61 8.30
CA THR A 47 8.45 4.13 8.90
C THR A 47 7.24 3.54 8.19
N ILE A 48 6.18 3.35 8.94
CA ILE A 48 4.85 3.06 8.40
C ILE A 48 4.04 4.35 8.58
N PRO A 49 3.31 4.81 7.54
CA PRO A 49 2.47 6.02 7.60
C PRO A 49 1.26 5.86 8.53
#